data_AF-A0A429DPY8-F1
#
_entry.id   AF-A0A429DPY8-F1
#
_cell.length_a   1.000
_cell.length_b   1.000
_cell.length_c   1.000
_cell.angle_alpha   90.00
_cell.angle_beta   90.00
_cell.angle_gamma   90.00
#
_symmetry.space_group_name_H-M   'P 1'
#
loop_
_entity.id
_entity.type
_entity.pdbx_description
1 polymer ?
#
loop_
_entity_poly.entity_id
_entity_poly.type
_entity_poly.pdbx_seq_one_letter_code
_entity_poly.pdbx_strand_id
1 'polypeptide(L)'
;MPNGGWLVPEATDDKLRAVRGRTWWESEQVRSQTGSRGWRSYPFPMSVDVPLGELLRYSNLRARVKFHQLGLSDPGGIGDFVDGSVSGGDVRLLELEDVSFFSLARHFAVEFERSSRREVVFLVVHFENGRRHEDIELLFERDGTVLVSFTLDGGNPRGLEHAREHAEETFVSAGAVVRWLEHCPADEEVDQDYWSVGLSVTDLKVTVGALCAAVKALRPVLCTFRGESGPDRRGEFKRRVLEGRFAEILGTAESDWLECKAKLQIGGPDGNDKLTKAVCGLANGHRAGLLVVGLKTVPVDGRDVVAEVTPVLARAHTAERYWKIVDDHVEPVVRGLEIDVVPVNGGVLVVLSVPAQPEHTKPFVVTKNGGTLLFQRRGDHTVQLTSAEVRTLLAQGWGR
;
A
#
# COMPACT_ATOMS: atom_id res chain seq x y z
N MET A 1 -55.54 6.93 -23.75
CA MET A 1 -54.47 6.22 -23.04
C MET A 1 -53.28 7.16 -22.95
N PRO A 2 -52.84 7.58 -21.75
CA PRO A 2 -51.62 8.38 -21.60
C PRO A 2 -50.42 7.50 -21.24
N ASN A 3 -49.31 7.67 -21.96
CA ASN A 3 -48.03 7.06 -21.57
C ASN A 3 -47.39 7.93 -20.47
N GLY A 4 -47.29 7.39 -19.26
CA GLY A 4 -46.57 8.02 -18.16
C GLY A 4 -45.08 7.68 -18.21
N GLY A 5 -44.26 8.57 -18.77
CA GLY A 5 -42.81 8.50 -18.65
C GLY A 5 -42.37 9.00 -17.28
N TRP A 6 -41.74 8.15 -16.48
CA TRP A 6 -41.11 8.55 -15.22
C TRP A 6 -39.70 9.06 -15.49
N LEU A 7 -39.46 10.35 -15.24
CA LEU A 7 -38.12 10.90 -15.08
C LEU A 7 -37.63 10.56 -13.66
N VAL A 8 -36.50 9.86 -13.57
CA VAL A 8 -35.75 9.69 -12.32
C VAL A 8 -34.72 10.83 -12.25
N PRO A 9 -34.60 11.58 -11.13
CA PRO A 9 -33.56 12.60 -11.01
C PRO A 9 -32.19 11.99 -10.69
N GLU A 10 -31.22 12.16 -11.58
CA GLU A 10 -29.79 12.02 -11.24
C GLU A 10 -29.35 13.29 -10.47
N ALA A 11 -29.29 13.22 -9.13
CA ALA A 11 -28.92 14.38 -8.31
C ALA A 11 -28.38 13.99 -6.91
N THR A 12 -27.30 13.20 -6.82
CA THR A 12 -26.63 12.89 -5.53
C THR A 12 -25.08 12.85 -5.54
N ASP A 13 -24.42 12.64 -6.69
CA ASP A 13 -22.97 12.31 -6.70
C ASP A 13 -22.01 13.50 -6.45
N ASP A 14 -22.40 14.74 -6.76
CA ASP A 14 -21.46 15.87 -6.73
C ASP A 14 -21.07 16.36 -5.32
N LYS A 15 -21.89 16.06 -4.28
CA LYS A 15 -21.66 16.55 -2.91
C LYS A 15 -20.37 16.03 -2.26
N LEU A 16 -19.85 14.88 -2.71
CA LEU A 16 -18.69 14.20 -2.09
C LEU A 16 -17.41 14.40 -2.90
N ARG A 17 -17.51 14.68 -4.20
CA ARG A 17 -16.34 14.91 -5.08
C ARG A 17 -15.57 16.19 -4.77
N ALA A 18 -16.20 17.16 -4.12
CA ALA A 18 -15.58 18.44 -3.78
C ALA A 18 -14.61 18.38 -2.57
N VAL A 19 -14.51 17.25 -1.86
CA VAL A 19 -13.70 17.06 -0.63
C VAL A 19 -12.18 16.98 -0.88
N ARG A 20 -11.68 17.34 -2.07
CA ARG A 20 -10.27 17.15 -2.46
C ARG A 20 -9.29 18.09 -1.73
N GLY A 21 -8.24 17.50 -1.16
CA GLY A 21 -6.87 18.06 -1.20
C GLY A 21 -6.39 19.00 -0.09
N ARG A 22 -6.08 18.44 1.10
CA ARG A 22 -4.79 18.66 1.81
C ARG A 22 -4.72 17.90 3.15
N THR A 23 -3.74 17.01 3.30
CA THR A 23 -3.40 16.36 4.58
C THR A 23 -2.70 17.34 5.52
N TRP A 24 -3.25 17.53 6.72
CA TRP A 24 -2.94 18.66 7.61
C TRP A 24 -1.68 18.48 8.49
N TRP A 25 -0.72 17.65 8.08
CA TRP A 25 0.24 17.01 9.00
C TRP A 25 1.60 17.71 9.21
N GLU A 26 2.01 18.64 8.35
CA GLU A 26 3.38 19.23 8.44
C GLU A 26 3.52 20.39 9.45
N SER A 27 2.43 21.01 9.90
CA SER A 27 2.51 22.26 10.69
C SER A 27 2.73 22.07 12.19
N GLU A 28 2.55 20.87 12.77
CA GLU A 28 2.72 20.63 14.22
C GLU A 28 4.10 20.05 14.63
N GLN A 29 4.86 19.40 13.74
CA GLN A 29 6.14 18.78 14.14
C GLN A 29 7.23 19.78 14.59
N VAL A 30 7.13 21.05 14.21
CA VAL A 30 8.13 22.09 14.57
C VAL A 30 7.97 22.58 16.03
N ARG A 31 6.95 22.13 16.80
CA ARG A 31 6.69 22.64 18.16
C ARG A 31 6.68 21.62 19.31
N SER A 32 6.92 20.33 19.08
CA SER A 32 6.93 19.32 20.16
C SER A 32 8.31 18.70 20.48
N GLN A 33 9.38 19.49 20.48
CA GLN A 33 10.60 19.13 21.22
C GLN A 33 10.49 19.53 22.70
N THR A 34 9.72 18.79 23.50
CA THR A 34 9.91 18.72 24.96
C THR A 34 9.21 17.50 25.58
N GLY A 35 9.98 16.62 26.22
CA GLY A 35 9.50 15.75 27.30
C GLY A 35 8.71 14.50 26.92
N SER A 36 9.41 13.40 26.61
CA SER A 36 8.83 12.06 26.68
C SER A 36 8.46 11.69 28.13
N ARG A 37 7.17 11.47 28.40
CA ARG A 37 6.69 10.78 29.61
C ARG A 37 5.95 9.51 29.19
N GLY A 38 6.28 8.40 29.83
CA GLY A 38 5.80 7.07 29.46
C GLY A 38 4.29 6.91 29.64
N TRP A 39 3.67 6.27 28.65
CA TRP A 39 2.26 5.89 28.66
C TRP A 39 2.00 4.83 29.74
N ARG A 40 0.97 5.02 30.56
CA ARG A 40 0.41 3.97 31.43
C ARG A 40 -1.00 3.63 30.94
N SER A 41 -1.21 2.37 30.61
CA SER A 41 -2.54 1.81 30.42
C SER A 41 -3.26 1.71 31.78
N TYR A 42 -4.48 2.25 31.85
CA TYR A 42 -5.37 2.05 32.98
C TYR A 42 -6.49 1.08 32.56
N PRO A 43 -6.64 -0.09 33.21
CA PRO A 43 -7.75 -0.97 32.95
C PRO A 43 -8.98 -0.47 33.72
N PHE A 44 -9.95 0.12 33.00
CA PHE A 44 -11.31 0.28 33.51
C PHE A 44 -12.22 -0.78 32.88
N PRO A 45 -12.90 -1.62 33.67
CA PRO A 45 -13.98 -2.45 33.15
C PRO A 45 -15.19 -1.54 32.87
N MET A 46 -15.39 -1.16 31.61
CA MET A 46 -16.60 -0.42 31.22
C MET A 46 -17.81 -1.35 31.21
N SER A 47 -18.88 -0.96 31.90
CA SER A 47 -20.17 -1.65 31.83
C SER A 47 -20.91 -1.26 30.54
N VAL A 48 -21.69 -2.20 30.01
CA VAL A 48 -22.36 -2.10 28.69
C VAL A 48 -23.41 -0.98 28.59
N ASP A 49 -23.83 -0.41 29.73
CA ASP A 49 -24.95 0.55 29.81
C ASP A 49 -24.55 2.05 29.86
N VAL A 50 -23.31 2.43 29.50
CA VAL A 50 -22.98 3.86 29.36
C VAL A 50 -23.77 4.45 28.19
N PRO A 51 -24.63 5.48 28.40
CA PRO A 51 -25.36 6.09 27.29
C PRO A 51 -24.39 6.60 26.23
N LEU A 52 -24.69 6.40 24.94
CA LEU A 52 -23.84 6.88 23.84
C LEU A 52 -23.49 8.38 23.94
N GLY A 53 -24.43 9.18 24.45
CA GLY A 53 -24.20 10.61 24.72
C GLY A 53 -23.29 10.92 25.92
N GLU A 54 -23.06 9.97 26.83
CA GLU A 54 -22.01 10.02 27.85
C GLU A 54 -20.68 9.49 27.31
N LEU A 55 -20.69 8.43 26.50
CA LEU A 55 -19.49 7.91 25.82
C LEU A 55 -18.81 9.01 24.98
N LEU A 56 -19.60 9.75 24.19
CA LEU A 56 -19.17 10.93 23.42
C LEU A 56 -18.78 12.17 24.28
N ARG A 57 -19.01 12.14 25.60
CA ARG A 57 -18.62 13.19 26.56
C ARG A 57 -17.44 12.81 27.45
N TYR A 58 -17.21 11.52 27.67
CA TYR A 58 -16.24 10.98 28.63
C TYR A 58 -15.03 10.30 28.00
N SER A 59 -14.92 10.24 26.66
CA SER A 59 -13.69 9.88 25.97
C SER A 59 -12.56 10.87 26.34
N ASN A 60 -11.79 10.52 27.37
CA ASN A 60 -10.70 11.32 27.95
C ASN A 60 -9.46 11.41 27.01
N LEU A 61 -9.67 11.24 25.70
CA LEU A 61 -8.70 11.16 24.63
C LEU A 61 -9.08 12.12 23.49
N ARG A 62 -9.08 13.42 23.81
CA ARG A 62 -9.14 14.57 22.86
C ARG A 62 -10.37 14.70 21.96
N ALA A 63 -11.43 13.90 22.13
CA ALA A 63 -12.67 14.08 21.38
C ALA A 63 -13.24 15.51 21.55
N ARG A 64 -13.55 16.15 20.42
CA ARG A 64 -14.54 17.23 20.31
C ARG A 64 -15.68 16.68 19.40
N VAL A 65 -16.63 17.44 18.81
CA VAL A 65 -17.73 16.86 17.95
C VAL A 65 -18.19 17.78 16.79
N LYS A 66 -17.99 17.48 15.49
CA LYS A 66 -18.15 18.42 14.34
C LYS A 66 -19.52 18.31 13.65
N PHE A 67 -20.20 19.44 13.47
CA PHE A 67 -21.48 19.57 12.78
C PHE A 67 -21.36 20.63 11.69
N HIS A 68 -22.08 20.43 10.59
CA HIS A 68 -22.00 21.29 9.40
C HIS A 68 -23.41 21.77 8.99
N GLN A 69 -23.47 22.96 8.39
CA GLN A 69 -24.65 23.51 7.77
C GLN A 69 -24.31 23.79 6.31
N LEU A 70 -25.01 23.15 5.37
CA LEU A 70 -24.85 23.45 3.95
C LEU A 70 -25.70 24.67 3.61
N GLY A 71 -25.03 25.72 3.12
CA GLY A 71 -25.66 26.81 2.39
C GLY A 71 -25.79 26.45 0.91
N LEU A 72 -26.71 27.09 0.21
CA LEU A 72 -26.93 26.86 -1.22
C LEU A 72 -25.68 27.24 -2.04
N SER A 73 -25.39 26.42 -3.06
CA SER A 73 -24.27 26.47 -4.02
C SER A 73 -22.84 26.18 -3.50
N ASP A 74 -22.26 25.13 -4.10
CA ASP A 74 -20.85 24.68 -4.11
C ASP A 74 -20.26 24.11 -2.79
N PRO A 75 -20.09 22.77 -2.65
CA PRO A 75 -19.59 22.11 -1.44
C PRO A 75 -18.05 22.06 -1.36
N GLY A 76 -17.38 23.18 -1.65
CA GLY A 76 -15.92 23.29 -1.75
C GLY A 76 -15.14 22.65 -0.59
N GLY A 77 -13.91 22.21 -0.89
CA GLY A 77 -13.10 21.34 -0.03
C GLY A 77 -12.90 21.84 1.41
N ILE A 78 -12.61 20.88 2.30
CA ILE A 78 -12.61 20.98 3.78
C ILE A 78 -11.87 22.21 4.38
N GLY A 79 -11.02 22.89 3.61
CA GLY A 79 -10.29 24.10 4.05
C GLY A 79 -11.11 25.39 4.17
N ASP A 80 -12.16 25.61 3.36
CA ASP A 80 -12.69 26.96 3.10
C ASP A 80 -14.09 27.27 3.69
N PHE A 81 -14.55 26.50 4.69
CA PHE A 81 -15.81 26.77 5.40
C PHE A 81 -15.71 27.97 6.35
N VAL A 82 -15.86 29.18 5.80
CA VAL A 82 -16.08 30.43 6.54
C VAL A 82 -17.58 30.66 6.78
N ASP A 83 -17.91 31.13 7.99
CA ASP A 83 -19.26 31.46 8.50
C ASP A 83 -20.24 30.29 8.79
N GLY A 84 -20.07 29.70 9.98
CA GLY A 84 -21.04 28.80 10.62
C GLY A 84 -20.40 28.07 11.81
N SER A 85 -21.04 28.05 12.99
CA SER A 85 -20.42 27.51 14.21
C SER A 85 -20.15 25.99 14.18
N VAL A 86 -18.86 25.61 14.17
CA VAL A 86 -18.25 24.26 14.09
C VAL A 86 -17.94 23.65 15.48
N SER A 87 -17.60 22.34 15.63
CA SER A 87 -17.12 21.79 16.94
C SER A 87 -16.14 20.57 17.10
N GLY A 88 -15.83 19.67 16.14
CA GLY A 88 -14.58 18.83 16.09
C GLY A 88 -14.53 17.29 16.38
N GLY A 89 -15.18 16.40 15.62
CA GLY A 89 -15.44 14.99 16.02
C GLY A 89 -14.37 13.92 15.79
N ASP A 90 -13.59 13.58 16.83
CA ASP A 90 -12.52 12.56 16.79
C ASP A 90 -12.73 11.51 17.91
N VAL A 91 -12.93 10.22 17.58
CA VAL A 91 -13.13 9.14 18.56
C VAL A 91 -12.27 7.91 18.21
N ARG A 92 -11.79 7.17 19.21
CA ARG A 92 -11.00 5.94 18.96
C ARG A 92 -11.93 4.76 18.70
N LEU A 93 -11.51 3.84 17.82
CA LEU A 93 -12.30 2.64 17.51
C LEU A 93 -12.74 1.84 18.74
N LEU A 94 -11.86 1.64 19.74
CA LEU A 94 -12.18 0.91 20.98
C LEU A 94 -13.34 1.53 21.79
N GLU A 95 -13.72 2.78 21.54
CA GLU A 95 -14.82 3.48 22.20
C GLU A 95 -16.14 3.35 21.41
N LEU A 96 -16.08 2.89 20.14
CA LEU A 96 -17.22 2.77 19.22
C LEU A 96 -17.37 1.37 18.58
N GLU A 97 -16.50 0.41 18.85
CA GLU A 97 -16.39 -0.87 18.14
C GLU A 97 -17.72 -1.65 18.09
N ASP A 98 -18.46 -1.66 19.21
CA ASP A 98 -19.78 -2.30 19.35
C ASP A 98 -20.97 -1.36 19.05
N VAL A 99 -20.72 -0.08 18.76
CA VAL A 99 -21.79 0.90 18.51
C VAL A 99 -22.32 0.74 17.09
N SER A 100 -23.63 0.45 16.98
CA SER A 100 -24.32 0.35 15.68
C SER A 100 -24.57 1.69 15.01
N PHE A 101 -24.56 1.71 13.68
CA PHE A 101 -24.93 2.89 12.89
C PHE A 101 -26.35 3.40 13.21
N PHE A 102 -27.27 2.50 13.59
CA PHE A 102 -28.62 2.84 14.07
C PHE A 102 -28.56 3.64 15.38
N SER A 103 -27.66 3.29 16.29
CA SER A 103 -27.48 4.01 17.55
C SER A 103 -26.91 5.41 17.32
N LEU A 104 -25.94 5.54 16.42
CA LEU A 104 -25.38 6.83 16.00
C LEU A 104 -26.42 7.69 15.25
N ALA A 105 -27.11 7.14 14.25
CA ALA A 105 -28.14 7.85 13.49
C ALA A 105 -29.30 8.32 14.40
N ARG A 106 -29.75 7.47 15.33
CA ARG A 106 -30.76 7.86 16.34
C ARG A 106 -30.26 8.96 17.27
N HIS A 107 -28.98 8.95 17.66
CA HIS A 107 -28.39 10.00 18.47
C HIS A 107 -28.35 11.34 17.71
N PHE A 108 -27.93 11.33 16.44
CA PHE A 108 -27.85 12.54 15.61
C PHE A 108 -29.21 13.05 15.13
N ALA A 109 -30.24 12.19 15.01
CA ALA A 109 -31.62 12.62 14.77
C ALA A 109 -32.11 13.65 15.81
N VAL A 110 -31.80 13.43 17.09
CA VAL A 110 -32.12 14.37 18.18
C VAL A 110 -31.36 15.70 18.02
N GLU A 111 -30.13 15.68 17.47
CA GLU A 111 -29.36 16.89 17.18
C GLU A 111 -29.85 17.66 15.95
N PHE A 112 -30.51 16.97 14.99
CA PHE A 112 -31.22 17.60 13.87
C PHE A 112 -32.56 18.23 14.31
N GLU A 113 -33.31 17.57 15.21
CA GLU A 113 -34.52 18.16 15.80
C GLU A 113 -34.23 19.45 16.58
N ARG A 114 -33.07 19.51 17.26
CA ARG A 114 -32.59 20.70 17.99
C ARG A 114 -32.16 21.86 17.09
N SER A 115 -31.86 21.61 15.82
CA SER A 115 -31.42 22.66 14.88
C SER A 115 -31.98 22.43 13.49
N SER A 116 -33.02 23.19 13.15
CA SER A 116 -33.64 23.18 11.82
C SER A 116 -32.68 23.50 10.67
N ARG A 117 -31.51 24.09 10.98
CA ARG A 117 -30.44 24.48 10.05
C ARG A 117 -29.37 23.41 9.81
N ARG A 118 -29.28 22.36 10.63
CA ARG A 118 -28.32 21.27 10.39
C ARG A 118 -28.91 20.30 9.38
N GLU A 119 -28.13 20.02 8.34
CA GLU A 119 -28.46 18.98 7.35
C GLU A 119 -27.57 17.75 7.50
N VAL A 120 -26.36 17.92 8.06
CA VAL A 120 -25.32 16.89 8.13
C VAL A 120 -24.56 16.91 9.47
N VAL A 121 -24.20 15.72 9.97
CA VAL A 121 -23.22 15.53 11.07
C VAL A 121 -22.02 14.75 10.57
N PHE A 122 -20.81 15.10 11.05
CA PHE A 122 -19.57 14.40 10.71
C PHE A 122 -18.93 13.81 11.97
N LEU A 123 -18.44 12.58 11.85
CA LEU A 123 -17.71 11.84 12.89
C LEU A 123 -16.49 11.15 12.26
N VAL A 124 -15.30 11.42 12.76
CA VAL A 124 -14.07 10.75 12.32
C VAL A 124 -13.68 9.66 13.32
N VAL A 125 -13.41 8.46 12.81
CA VAL A 125 -13.00 7.29 13.58
C VAL A 125 -11.57 6.94 13.24
N HIS A 126 -10.68 7.09 14.23
CA HIS A 126 -9.26 6.76 14.10
C HIS A 126 -8.99 5.34 14.60
N PHE A 127 -8.24 4.55 13.82
CA PHE A 127 -7.89 3.19 14.19
C PHE A 127 -6.51 2.75 13.69
N GLU A 128 -5.98 1.67 14.28
CA GLU A 128 -4.72 1.06 13.86
C GLU A 128 -4.98 -0.08 12.86
N ASN A 129 -4.32 0.01 11.70
CA ASN A 129 -4.26 -1.02 10.67
C ASN A 129 -2.81 -1.50 10.49
N GLY A 130 -2.44 -2.51 11.27
CA GLY A 130 -1.08 -3.05 11.32
C GLY A 130 -0.08 -2.03 11.89
N ARG A 131 0.65 -1.33 11.02
CA ARG A 131 1.62 -0.27 11.40
C ARG A 131 1.18 1.14 10.97
N ARG A 132 0.00 1.30 10.35
CA ARG A 132 -0.54 2.61 9.97
C ARG A 132 -1.71 2.98 10.88
N HIS A 133 -1.88 4.28 11.07
CA HIS A 133 -3.14 4.86 11.52
C HIS A 133 -3.99 5.14 10.29
N GLU A 134 -5.28 4.84 10.39
CA GLU A 134 -6.27 5.08 9.34
C GLU A 134 -7.49 5.76 9.94
N ASP A 135 -8.10 6.61 9.12
CA ASP A 135 -9.20 7.47 9.49
C ASP A 135 -10.40 7.14 8.59
N ILE A 136 -11.58 6.98 9.19
CA ILE A 136 -12.84 6.88 8.46
C ILE A 136 -13.72 8.06 8.83
N GLU A 137 -14.16 8.79 7.81
CA GLU A 137 -15.13 9.86 7.93
C GLU A 137 -16.54 9.27 7.78
N LEU A 138 -17.39 9.52 8.76
CA LEU A 138 -18.79 9.11 8.79
C LEU A 138 -19.66 10.36 8.69
N LEU A 139 -20.47 10.41 7.64
CA LEU A 139 -21.36 11.53 7.31
C LEU A 139 -22.80 11.05 7.48
N PHE A 140 -23.52 11.64 8.45
CA PHE A 140 -24.92 11.36 8.72
C PHE A 140 -25.77 12.50 8.17
N GLU A 141 -26.67 12.22 7.23
CA GLU A 141 -27.63 13.19 6.71
C GLU A 141 -28.95 13.15 7.50
N ARG A 142 -29.70 14.25 7.44
CA ARG A 142 -30.95 14.45 8.20
C ARG A 142 -32.08 13.49 7.83
N ASP A 143 -32.05 12.90 6.63
CA ASP A 143 -33.02 11.89 6.19
C ASP A 143 -32.71 10.47 6.74
N GLY A 144 -31.58 10.31 7.44
CA GLY A 144 -31.11 9.03 7.97
C GLY A 144 -30.07 8.33 7.10
N THR A 145 -29.70 8.91 5.94
CA THR A 145 -28.62 8.40 5.09
C THR A 145 -27.29 8.47 5.84
N VAL A 146 -26.49 7.40 5.76
CA VAL A 146 -25.12 7.36 6.31
C VAL A 146 -24.16 7.06 5.18
N LEU A 147 -23.26 8.01 4.93
CA LEU A 147 -22.19 7.92 3.96
C LEU A 147 -20.86 7.76 4.68
N VAL A 148 -19.92 7.09 4.04
CA VAL A 148 -18.60 6.77 4.59
C VAL A 148 -17.56 7.14 3.56
N SER A 149 -16.55 7.92 3.93
CA SER A 149 -15.36 8.17 3.13
C SER A 149 -14.09 7.78 3.90
N PHE A 150 -13.12 7.20 3.19
CA PHE A 150 -11.79 6.98 3.72
C PHE A 150 -10.76 6.94 2.58
N THR A 151 -9.50 7.20 2.91
CA THR A 151 -8.37 7.03 2.01
C THR A 151 -7.47 5.90 2.49
N LEU A 152 -6.96 5.10 1.55
CA LEU A 152 -5.96 4.08 1.86
C LEU A 152 -4.67 4.33 1.08
N ASP A 153 -3.61 4.65 1.82
CA ASP A 153 -2.29 4.91 1.25
C ASP A 153 -1.67 3.70 0.55
N GLY A 154 -1.10 3.94 -0.62
CA GLY A 154 -0.35 3.02 -1.45
C GLY A 154 -1.22 2.08 -2.28
N GLY A 155 -0.57 1.39 -3.21
CA GLY A 155 -1.21 0.36 -4.04
C GLY A 155 -1.06 0.63 -5.53
N ASN A 156 -1.14 -0.44 -6.31
CA ASN A 156 -1.37 -0.38 -7.74
C ASN A 156 -2.18 -1.64 -8.10
N PRO A 157 -3.46 -1.49 -8.49
CA PRO A 157 -4.37 -2.62 -8.64
C PRO A 157 -3.92 -3.58 -9.74
N ARG A 158 -4.40 -4.83 -9.68
CA ARG A 158 -4.36 -5.72 -10.86
C ARG A 158 -5.23 -5.19 -12.03
N GLY A 159 -6.19 -4.32 -11.69
CA GLY A 159 -7.07 -3.53 -12.55
C GLY A 159 -8.14 -2.88 -11.68
N LEU A 160 -8.66 -1.71 -12.07
CA LEU A 160 -9.69 -0.99 -11.29
C LEU A 160 -10.96 -1.85 -11.09
N GLU A 161 -11.31 -2.65 -12.10
CA GLU A 161 -12.44 -3.58 -12.06
C GLU A 161 -12.29 -4.65 -10.96
N HIS A 162 -11.14 -5.31 -10.86
CA HIS A 162 -10.87 -6.31 -9.81
C HIS A 162 -10.80 -5.69 -8.40
N ALA A 163 -10.26 -4.47 -8.30
CA ALA A 163 -10.28 -3.71 -7.06
C ALA A 163 -11.72 -3.38 -6.61
N ARG A 164 -12.60 -3.05 -7.56
CA ARG A 164 -14.01 -2.75 -7.33
C ARG A 164 -14.80 -3.98 -6.92
N GLU A 165 -14.66 -5.08 -7.65
CA GLU A 165 -15.29 -6.38 -7.35
C GLU A 165 -15.03 -6.79 -5.90
N HIS A 166 -13.77 -6.75 -5.45
CA HIS A 166 -13.42 -7.15 -4.09
C HIS A 166 -13.85 -6.14 -3.02
N ALA A 167 -13.85 -4.84 -3.33
CA ALA A 167 -14.40 -3.82 -2.42
C ALA A 167 -15.92 -3.99 -2.24
N GLU A 168 -16.64 -4.30 -3.32
CA GLU A 168 -18.09 -4.55 -3.29
C GLU A 168 -18.40 -5.84 -2.50
N GLU A 169 -17.70 -6.95 -2.73
CA GLU A 169 -17.81 -8.18 -1.93
C GLU A 169 -17.56 -7.94 -0.42
N THR A 170 -16.47 -7.21 -0.12
CA THR A 170 -16.04 -6.91 1.25
C THR A 170 -17.07 -6.06 2.00
N PHE A 171 -17.60 -4.99 1.37
CA PHE A 171 -18.52 -4.09 2.05
C PHE A 171 -19.98 -4.54 2.05
N VAL A 172 -20.43 -5.31 1.06
CA VAL A 172 -21.77 -5.94 1.13
C VAL A 172 -21.86 -6.86 2.34
N SER A 173 -20.78 -7.61 2.63
CA SER A 173 -20.66 -8.44 3.83
C SER A 173 -20.66 -7.63 5.14
N ALA A 174 -20.29 -6.34 5.07
CA ALA A 174 -20.33 -5.38 6.17
C ALA A 174 -21.54 -4.41 6.08
N GLY A 175 -22.61 -4.80 5.39
CA GLY A 175 -23.86 -4.02 5.32
C GLY A 175 -23.73 -2.62 4.73
N ALA A 176 -22.80 -2.44 3.79
CA ALA A 176 -22.61 -1.19 3.04
C ALA A 176 -22.44 -1.48 1.54
N VAL A 177 -22.63 -0.45 0.70
CA VAL A 177 -22.42 -0.55 -0.75
C VAL A 177 -21.39 0.48 -1.21
N VAL A 178 -20.49 0.08 -2.11
CA VAL A 178 -19.48 0.97 -2.70
C VAL A 178 -20.17 1.93 -3.67
N ARG A 179 -20.04 3.24 -3.42
CA ARG A 179 -20.53 4.31 -4.29
C ARG A 179 -19.46 4.69 -5.32
N TRP A 180 -18.25 5.01 -4.84
CA TRP A 180 -17.08 5.26 -5.68
C TRP A 180 -15.83 4.56 -5.12
N LEU A 181 -14.93 4.22 -6.03
CA LEU A 181 -13.60 3.69 -5.76
C LEU A 181 -12.67 4.27 -6.82
N GLU A 182 -11.78 5.17 -6.42
CA GLU A 182 -10.85 5.87 -7.30
C GLU A 182 -9.41 5.60 -6.85
N HIS A 183 -8.51 5.30 -7.80
CA HIS A 183 -7.07 5.24 -7.55
C HIS A 183 -6.45 6.57 -7.99
N CYS A 184 -5.81 7.24 -7.04
CA CYS A 184 -5.10 8.50 -7.25
C CYS A 184 -3.60 8.20 -7.29
N PRO A 185 -2.93 8.26 -8.45
CA PRO A 185 -1.49 8.06 -8.53
C PRO A 185 -0.74 9.23 -7.87
N ALA A 186 0.50 8.99 -7.45
CA ALA A 186 1.41 10.05 -7.02
C ALA A 186 1.75 11.01 -8.19
N ASP A 187 1.83 12.30 -7.90
CA ASP A 187 2.19 13.38 -8.83
C ASP A 187 2.95 14.51 -8.10
N GLU A 188 2.95 15.73 -8.65
CA GLU A 188 3.64 16.88 -8.02
C GLU A 188 2.89 17.45 -6.80
N GLU A 189 1.60 17.14 -6.61
CA GLU A 189 0.78 17.56 -5.47
C GLU A 189 0.52 16.41 -4.47
N VAL A 190 0.78 15.15 -4.87
CA VAL A 190 0.49 13.93 -4.11
C VAL A 190 1.75 13.06 -3.94
N ASP A 191 2.30 13.02 -2.73
CA ASP A 191 3.56 12.31 -2.40
C ASP A 191 3.55 10.78 -2.65
N GLN A 192 2.38 10.14 -2.61
CA GLN A 192 2.24 8.68 -2.74
C GLN A 192 0.90 8.29 -3.37
N ASP A 193 0.90 7.21 -4.16
CA ASP A 193 -0.32 6.58 -4.68
C ASP A 193 -1.32 6.36 -3.52
N TYR A 194 -2.61 6.61 -3.70
CA TYR A 194 -3.65 6.29 -2.70
C TYR A 194 -4.97 5.89 -3.34
N TRP A 195 -5.83 5.26 -2.55
CA TRP A 195 -7.22 4.98 -2.93
C TRP A 195 -8.18 5.91 -2.20
N SER A 196 -9.15 6.47 -2.91
CA SER A 196 -10.34 7.10 -2.30
C SER A 196 -11.52 6.14 -2.42
N VAL A 197 -12.15 5.83 -1.30
CA VAL A 197 -13.29 4.91 -1.23
C VAL A 197 -14.49 5.63 -0.61
N GLY A 198 -15.64 5.50 -1.24
CA GLY A 198 -16.91 5.99 -0.74
C GLY A 198 -17.94 4.90 -0.62
N LEU A 199 -18.60 4.82 0.53
CA LEU A 199 -19.66 3.84 0.80
C LEU A 199 -20.96 4.52 1.25
N SER A 200 -22.04 3.76 1.17
CA SER A 200 -23.34 4.08 1.78
C SER A 200 -23.75 2.89 2.65
N VAL A 201 -24.02 3.11 3.94
CA VAL A 201 -24.43 2.05 4.87
C VAL A 201 -25.88 1.67 4.58
N THR A 202 -26.14 0.41 4.30
CA THR A 202 -27.46 -0.13 3.94
C THR A 202 -28.10 -0.94 5.07
N ASP A 203 -27.32 -1.53 5.97
CA ASP A 203 -27.83 -2.09 7.24
C ASP A 203 -27.28 -1.33 8.44
N LEU A 204 -28.11 -0.45 9.01
CA LEU A 204 -27.78 0.34 10.19
C LEU A 204 -27.55 -0.52 11.46
N LYS A 205 -27.83 -1.82 11.45
CA LYS A 205 -27.49 -2.72 12.59
C LYS A 205 -26.00 -3.01 12.69
N VAL A 206 -25.25 -2.85 11.60
CA VAL A 206 -23.79 -3.04 11.57
C VAL A 206 -23.12 -2.05 12.53
N THR A 207 -22.03 -2.50 13.18
CA THR A 207 -21.24 -1.67 14.09
C THR A 207 -20.08 -0.97 13.38
N VAL A 208 -19.61 0.13 13.97
CA VAL A 208 -18.39 0.80 13.49
C VAL A 208 -17.19 -0.17 13.46
N GLY A 209 -17.08 -1.07 14.45
CA GLY A 209 -16.07 -2.13 14.50
C GLY A 209 -16.08 -3.05 13.28
N ALA A 210 -17.25 -3.55 12.89
CA ALA A 210 -17.40 -4.41 11.72
C ALA A 210 -17.03 -3.69 10.41
N LEU A 211 -17.38 -2.41 10.27
CA LEU A 211 -16.97 -1.60 9.11
C LEU A 211 -15.45 -1.35 9.08
N CYS A 212 -14.83 -1.00 10.21
CA CYS A 212 -13.38 -0.87 10.32
C CYS A 212 -12.66 -2.20 10.02
N ALA A 213 -13.22 -3.34 10.43
CA ALA A 213 -12.68 -4.65 10.09
C ALA A 213 -12.74 -4.93 8.58
N ALA A 214 -13.80 -4.50 7.89
CA ALA A 214 -13.89 -4.57 6.43
C ALA A 214 -12.86 -3.67 5.73
N VAL A 215 -12.62 -2.44 6.22
CA VAL A 215 -11.52 -1.58 5.72
C VAL A 215 -10.15 -2.25 5.92
N LYS A 216 -9.91 -2.88 7.08
CA LYS A 216 -8.69 -3.67 7.35
C LYS A 216 -8.52 -4.84 6.37
N ALA A 217 -9.60 -5.55 6.06
CA ALA A 217 -9.59 -6.68 5.12
C ALA A 217 -9.35 -6.23 3.67
N LEU A 218 -9.85 -5.04 3.29
CA LEU A 218 -9.69 -4.48 1.95
C LEU A 218 -8.27 -3.94 1.69
N ARG A 219 -7.61 -3.37 2.72
CA ARG A 219 -6.25 -2.82 2.61
C ARG A 219 -5.24 -3.75 1.93
N PRO A 220 -5.04 -5.03 2.33
CA PRO A 220 -4.08 -5.92 1.68
C PRO A 220 -4.43 -6.30 0.24
N VAL A 221 -5.60 -5.91 -0.30
CA VAL A 221 -5.97 -6.12 -1.71
C VAL A 221 -5.76 -4.84 -2.54
N LEU A 222 -6.21 -3.69 -2.04
CA LEU A 222 -6.04 -2.39 -2.72
C LEU A 222 -4.62 -1.84 -2.55
N CYS A 223 -4.14 -1.80 -1.31
CA CYS A 223 -2.88 -1.20 -0.89
C CYS A 223 -1.78 -2.25 -0.78
N THR A 224 -1.76 -3.16 -1.76
CA THR A 224 -0.58 -3.97 -2.06
C THR A 224 0.54 -3.01 -2.43
N PHE A 225 1.32 -2.63 -1.41
CA PHE A 225 2.42 -1.69 -1.51
C PHE A 225 3.39 -2.16 -2.61
N ARG A 226 4.28 -1.28 -3.08
CA ARG A 226 5.42 -1.69 -3.94
C ARG A 226 6.39 -2.60 -3.15
N GLY A 227 5.97 -3.81 -2.78
CA GLY A 227 6.83 -4.83 -2.20
C GLY A 227 6.22 -6.02 -1.46
N GLU A 228 5.08 -5.89 -0.77
CA GLU A 228 4.82 -6.83 0.36
C GLU A 228 3.57 -7.73 0.28
N SER A 229 2.53 -7.45 -0.53
CA SER A 229 1.32 -8.31 -0.53
C SER A 229 0.56 -8.42 -1.86
N GLY A 230 1.17 -8.04 -2.99
CA GLY A 230 0.58 -8.30 -4.30
C GLY A 230 0.37 -9.80 -4.57
N PRO A 231 -0.22 -10.18 -5.73
CA PRO A 231 0.20 -11.45 -6.32
C PRO A 231 1.73 -11.44 -6.35
N ASP A 232 2.38 -12.57 -6.08
CA ASP A 232 3.84 -12.66 -6.11
C ASP A 232 4.30 -12.31 -7.54
N ARG A 233 4.51 -11.02 -7.86
CA ARG A 233 4.76 -10.54 -9.23
C ARG A 233 6.04 -11.17 -9.77
N ARG A 234 6.99 -11.40 -8.86
CA ARG A 234 8.19 -12.22 -9.02
C ARG A 234 7.82 -13.68 -9.36
N GLY A 235 7.02 -14.35 -8.55
CA GLY A 235 6.53 -15.71 -8.80
C GLY A 235 5.74 -15.85 -10.12
N GLU A 236 4.88 -14.89 -10.45
CA GLU A 236 4.12 -14.85 -11.70
C GLU A 236 5.03 -14.58 -12.91
N PHE A 237 5.98 -13.65 -12.80
CA PHE A 237 6.99 -13.40 -13.83
C PHE A 237 7.86 -14.64 -14.06
N LYS A 238 8.38 -15.26 -12.98
CA LYS A 238 9.10 -16.55 -13.04
C LYS A 238 8.23 -17.59 -13.75
N ARG A 239 6.98 -17.78 -13.32
CA ARG A 239 6.04 -18.72 -13.94
C ARG A 239 5.83 -18.45 -15.44
N ARG A 240 5.57 -17.19 -15.85
CA ARG A 240 5.44 -16.80 -17.27
C ARG A 240 6.71 -17.12 -18.07
N VAL A 241 7.90 -16.90 -17.50
CA VAL A 241 9.18 -17.27 -18.12
C VAL A 241 9.31 -18.80 -18.26
N LEU A 242 9.06 -19.56 -17.19
CA LEU A 242 9.13 -21.03 -17.18
C LEU A 242 8.13 -21.68 -18.15
N GLU A 243 6.93 -21.11 -18.28
CA GLU A 243 5.85 -21.58 -19.17
C GLU A 243 6.02 -21.09 -20.62
N GLY A 244 7.06 -20.32 -20.93
CA GLY A 244 7.30 -19.80 -22.28
C GLY A 244 6.39 -18.66 -22.73
N ARG A 245 5.63 -18.05 -21.80
CA ARG A 245 4.62 -16.99 -22.06
C ARG A 245 5.28 -15.61 -22.18
N PHE A 246 6.26 -15.50 -23.08
CA PHE A 246 7.15 -14.34 -23.16
C PHE A 246 6.48 -13.03 -23.56
N ALA A 247 5.36 -13.07 -24.28
CA ALA A 247 4.61 -11.86 -24.60
C ALA A 247 4.08 -11.16 -23.32
N GLU A 248 3.78 -11.91 -22.26
CA GLU A 248 3.23 -11.39 -20.99
C GLU A 248 4.30 -10.81 -20.03
N ILE A 249 5.58 -10.87 -20.38
CA ILE A 249 6.67 -10.26 -19.58
C ILE A 249 7.27 -9.01 -20.25
N LEU A 250 6.99 -8.77 -21.54
CA LEU A 250 7.34 -7.53 -22.20
C LEU A 250 6.58 -6.36 -21.55
N GLY A 251 7.22 -5.20 -21.45
CA GLY A 251 6.68 -4.04 -20.72
C GLY A 251 6.88 -4.11 -19.20
N THR A 252 7.43 -5.19 -18.64
CA THR A 252 7.78 -5.24 -17.21
C THR A 252 9.01 -4.38 -16.94
N ALA A 253 8.91 -3.42 -16.03
CA ALA A 253 10.05 -2.64 -15.55
C ALA A 253 10.96 -3.46 -14.61
N GLU A 254 12.27 -3.26 -14.72
CA GLU A 254 13.21 -3.60 -13.65
C GLU A 254 12.83 -2.88 -12.36
N SER A 255 13.19 -3.52 -11.25
CA SER A 255 12.79 -3.08 -9.91
C SER A 255 13.67 -3.74 -8.85
N ASP A 256 13.41 -3.48 -7.59
CA ASP A 256 14.17 -4.06 -6.48
C ASP A 256 14.02 -5.59 -6.33
N TRP A 257 13.09 -6.22 -7.05
CA TRP A 257 13.01 -7.68 -7.20
C TRP A 257 13.35 -8.21 -8.60
N LEU A 258 13.54 -7.37 -9.64
CA LEU A 258 13.83 -7.82 -11.00
C LEU A 258 15.05 -7.14 -11.59
N GLU A 259 16.03 -7.94 -11.99
CA GLU A 259 17.21 -7.56 -12.77
C GLU A 259 17.22 -8.36 -14.08
N CYS A 260 17.36 -7.71 -15.23
CA CYS A 260 17.45 -8.36 -16.54
C CYS A 260 18.82 -8.15 -17.18
N LYS A 261 19.32 -9.14 -17.93
CA LYS A 261 20.57 -9.02 -18.68
C LYS A 261 20.45 -9.67 -20.05
N ALA A 262 20.53 -8.89 -21.12
CA ALA A 262 20.39 -9.40 -22.49
C ALA A 262 21.40 -10.51 -22.81
N LYS A 263 22.65 -10.34 -22.35
CA LYS A 263 23.77 -11.27 -22.52
C LYS A 263 24.68 -11.21 -21.30
N LEU A 264 25.34 -12.32 -20.98
CA LEU A 264 26.27 -12.42 -19.86
C LEU A 264 27.39 -13.42 -20.22
N GLN A 265 28.65 -12.97 -20.30
CA GLN A 265 29.76 -13.85 -20.73
C GLN A 265 30.34 -14.65 -19.56
N ILE A 266 29.56 -15.61 -19.03
CA ILE A 266 29.94 -16.35 -17.82
C ILE A 266 31.20 -17.22 -18.03
N GLY A 267 32.09 -17.23 -17.05
CA GLY A 267 33.44 -17.78 -17.13
C GLY A 267 34.49 -16.77 -17.62
N GLY A 268 34.09 -15.59 -18.09
CA GLY A 268 34.96 -14.43 -18.28
C GLY A 268 34.87 -13.46 -17.09
N PRO A 269 35.92 -12.67 -16.79
CA PRO A 269 35.92 -11.77 -15.62
C PRO A 269 34.73 -10.81 -15.58
N ASP A 270 34.44 -10.11 -16.68
CA ASP A 270 33.32 -9.15 -16.78
C ASP A 270 31.94 -9.81 -16.59
N GLY A 271 31.74 -11.02 -17.13
CA GLY A 271 30.50 -11.76 -16.97
C GLY A 271 30.31 -12.29 -15.55
N ASN A 272 31.40 -12.76 -14.92
CA ASN A 272 31.39 -13.17 -13.51
C ASN A 272 31.14 -11.98 -12.58
N ASP A 273 31.81 -10.84 -12.80
CA ASP A 273 31.61 -9.60 -12.03
C ASP A 273 30.14 -9.12 -12.10
N LYS A 274 29.54 -9.13 -13.29
CA LYS A 274 28.13 -8.74 -13.48
C LYS A 274 27.17 -9.71 -12.78
N LEU A 275 27.45 -11.02 -12.84
CA LEU A 275 26.66 -12.03 -12.16
C LEU A 275 26.71 -11.86 -10.64
N THR A 276 27.91 -11.83 -10.07
CA THR A 276 28.13 -11.81 -8.61
C THR A 276 27.67 -10.49 -8.01
N LYS A 277 27.87 -9.35 -8.71
CA LYS A 277 27.28 -8.06 -8.34
C LYS A 277 25.75 -8.14 -8.23
N ALA A 278 25.07 -8.66 -9.24
CA ALA A 278 23.61 -8.72 -9.26
C ALA A 278 23.06 -9.66 -8.17
N VAL A 279 23.63 -10.86 -8.03
CA VAL A 279 23.24 -11.83 -7.00
C VAL A 279 23.49 -11.29 -5.59
N CYS A 280 24.66 -10.68 -5.34
CA CYS A 280 24.99 -10.04 -4.06
C CYS A 280 24.05 -8.87 -3.73
N GLY A 281 23.76 -8.01 -4.72
CA GLY A 281 22.81 -6.91 -4.58
C GLY A 281 21.41 -7.38 -4.19
N LEU A 282 20.87 -8.41 -4.88
CA LEU A 282 19.58 -9.01 -4.57
C LEU A 282 19.57 -9.72 -3.21
N ALA A 283 20.62 -10.45 -2.85
CA ALA A 283 20.74 -11.12 -1.54
C ALA A 283 20.79 -10.13 -0.37
N ASN A 284 21.39 -8.96 -0.57
CA ASN A 284 21.37 -7.85 0.41
C ASN A 284 20.05 -7.06 0.42
N GLY A 285 19.20 -7.22 -0.60
CA GLY A 285 17.89 -6.58 -0.69
C GLY A 285 16.93 -7.01 0.43
N HIS A 286 15.90 -6.20 0.70
CA HIS A 286 14.91 -6.50 1.74
C HIS A 286 13.92 -7.62 1.37
N ARG A 287 13.89 -8.06 0.11
CA ARG A 287 12.93 -9.02 -0.45
C ARG A 287 13.62 -10.01 -1.38
N ALA A 288 12.93 -11.08 -1.72
CA ALA A 288 13.39 -12.02 -2.74
C ALA A 288 13.39 -11.38 -4.13
N GLY A 289 14.35 -11.75 -4.98
CA GLY A 289 14.51 -11.22 -6.32
C GLY A 289 14.76 -12.29 -7.39
N LEU A 290 14.75 -11.83 -8.63
CA LEU A 290 15.04 -12.57 -9.84
C LEU A 290 16.12 -11.84 -10.65
N LEU A 291 17.14 -12.59 -11.06
CA LEU A 291 18.01 -12.20 -12.16
C LEU A 291 17.66 -13.07 -13.37
N VAL A 292 17.28 -12.45 -14.49
CA VAL A 292 16.99 -13.18 -15.74
C VAL A 292 17.97 -12.81 -16.83
N VAL A 293 18.72 -13.81 -17.30
CA VAL A 293 19.67 -13.71 -18.40
C VAL A 293 19.01 -14.15 -19.70
N GLY A 294 19.17 -13.34 -20.73
CA GLY A 294 18.51 -13.45 -22.03
C GLY A 294 17.30 -12.54 -22.20
N LEU A 295 17.08 -11.57 -21.32
CA LEU A 295 16.09 -10.50 -21.48
C LEU A 295 16.78 -9.15 -21.68
N LYS A 296 16.42 -8.45 -22.75
CA LYS A 296 16.93 -7.12 -23.09
C LYS A 296 15.93 -6.06 -22.65
N THR A 297 16.45 -5.05 -21.96
CA THR A 297 15.71 -3.88 -21.50
C THR A 297 16.02 -2.65 -22.37
N VAL A 298 15.10 -1.69 -22.36
CA VAL A 298 15.29 -0.32 -22.89
C VAL A 298 14.79 0.70 -21.85
N PRO A 299 15.38 1.90 -21.77
CA PRO A 299 14.90 2.94 -20.86
C PRO A 299 13.56 3.51 -21.34
N VAL A 300 12.56 3.53 -20.47
CA VAL A 300 11.24 4.16 -20.64
C VAL A 300 10.92 4.92 -19.35
N ASP A 301 10.63 6.22 -19.45
CA ASP A 301 10.27 7.09 -18.32
C ASP A 301 11.21 6.97 -17.11
N GLY A 302 12.52 6.90 -17.39
CA GLY A 302 13.59 6.80 -16.40
C GLY A 302 13.80 5.41 -15.78
N ARG A 303 13.17 4.35 -16.30
CA ARG A 303 13.30 2.96 -15.81
C ARG A 303 13.65 2.02 -16.95
N ASP A 304 14.46 0.99 -16.67
CA ASP A 304 14.73 -0.06 -17.66
C ASP A 304 13.55 -1.03 -17.77
N VAL A 305 12.99 -1.20 -18.97
CA VAL A 305 11.79 -2.01 -19.24
C VAL A 305 12.09 -3.15 -20.20
N VAL A 306 11.65 -4.37 -19.89
CA VAL A 306 11.85 -5.56 -20.75
C VAL A 306 11.19 -5.34 -22.11
N ALA A 307 12.01 -5.28 -23.15
CA ALA A 307 11.60 -4.97 -24.51
C ALA A 307 11.70 -6.18 -25.46
N GLU A 308 12.63 -7.10 -25.21
CA GLU A 308 12.95 -8.17 -26.16
C GLU A 308 13.51 -9.41 -25.44
N VAL A 309 13.13 -10.60 -25.90
CA VAL A 309 13.77 -11.85 -25.49
C VAL A 309 14.97 -12.10 -26.41
N THR A 310 16.16 -12.14 -25.84
CA THR A 310 17.43 -12.33 -26.55
C THR A 310 18.16 -13.58 -26.01
N PRO A 311 17.82 -14.79 -26.48
CA PRO A 311 18.33 -16.05 -25.94
C PRO A 311 19.86 -16.13 -25.90
N VAL A 312 20.39 -16.80 -24.87
CA VAL A 312 21.83 -17.07 -24.73
C VAL A 312 22.18 -18.50 -25.11
N LEU A 313 23.46 -18.75 -25.42
CA LEU A 313 23.91 -20.05 -25.95
C LEU A 313 23.88 -21.14 -24.87
N ALA A 314 22.97 -22.12 -25.00
CA ALA A 314 22.78 -23.22 -24.05
C ALA A 314 24.08 -23.84 -23.52
N ARG A 315 25.02 -24.19 -24.41
CA ARG A 315 26.34 -24.79 -24.07
C ARG A 315 27.21 -23.97 -23.12
N ALA A 316 26.99 -22.66 -23.04
CA ALA A 316 27.73 -21.75 -22.17
C ALA A 316 26.98 -21.40 -20.88
N HIS A 317 25.69 -21.72 -20.80
CA HIS A 317 24.75 -21.25 -19.79
C HIS A 317 24.00 -22.42 -19.14
N THR A 318 24.71 -23.20 -18.32
CA THR A 318 24.14 -24.30 -17.52
C THR A 318 24.04 -23.91 -16.05
N ALA A 319 23.08 -24.49 -15.31
CA ALA A 319 22.83 -24.13 -13.91
C ALA A 319 24.07 -24.31 -13.02
N GLU A 320 24.84 -25.36 -13.24
CA GLU A 320 26.05 -25.72 -12.48
C GLU A 320 27.15 -24.66 -12.63
N ARG A 321 27.25 -24.03 -13.82
CA ARG A 321 28.22 -22.95 -14.05
C ARG A 321 27.85 -21.69 -13.29
N TYR A 322 26.57 -21.33 -13.24
CA TYR A 322 26.12 -20.18 -12.46
C TYR A 322 26.29 -20.44 -10.96
N TRP A 323 25.88 -21.62 -10.47
CA TRP A 323 26.12 -22.05 -9.10
C TRP A 323 27.59 -21.92 -8.71
N LYS A 324 28.49 -22.55 -9.49
CA LYS A 324 29.92 -22.48 -9.22
C LYS A 324 30.45 -21.04 -9.18
N ILE A 325 30.04 -20.18 -10.11
CA ILE A 325 30.51 -18.77 -10.12
C ILE A 325 29.95 -17.98 -8.93
N VAL A 326 28.74 -18.28 -8.46
CA VAL A 326 28.19 -17.64 -7.24
C VAL A 326 28.93 -18.16 -6.01
N ASP A 327 29.07 -19.47 -5.84
CA ASP A 327 29.72 -20.07 -4.67
C ASP A 327 31.23 -19.75 -4.57
N ASP A 328 31.94 -19.65 -5.70
CA ASP A 328 33.37 -19.30 -5.75
C ASP A 328 33.64 -17.81 -5.39
N HIS A 329 32.61 -16.95 -5.37
CA HIS A 329 32.78 -15.49 -5.30
C HIS A 329 31.87 -14.75 -4.33
N VAL A 330 30.72 -15.29 -3.90
CA VAL A 330 29.74 -14.62 -3.04
C VAL A 330 29.74 -15.26 -1.66
N GLU A 331 30.04 -14.46 -0.65
CA GLU A 331 30.11 -14.89 0.76
C GLU A 331 29.14 -14.08 1.63
N PRO A 332 28.42 -14.68 2.59
CA PRO A 332 28.27 -16.12 2.79
C PRO A 332 27.48 -16.77 1.62
N VAL A 333 27.41 -18.11 1.60
CA VAL A 333 26.64 -18.85 0.58
C VAL A 333 25.17 -18.43 0.60
N VAL A 334 24.63 -18.04 -0.57
CA VAL A 334 23.24 -17.62 -0.75
C VAL A 334 22.31 -18.83 -0.56
N ARG A 335 21.58 -18.87 0.56
CA ARG A 335 20.74 -20.01 0.92
C ARG A 335 19.49 -20.04 0.05
N GLY A 336 19.17 -21.19 -0.52
CA GLY A 336 17.95 -21.40 -1.32
C GLY A 336 17.95 -20.70 -2.67
N LEU A 337 19.11 -20.33 -3.21
CA LEU A 337 19.24 -19.93 -4.61
C LEU A 337 18.69 -21.04 -5.51
N GLU A 338 17.83 -20.70 -6.48
CA GLU A 338 17.36 -21.63 -7.52
C GLU A 338 17.83 -21.12 -8.88
N ILE A 339 18.21 -22.02 -9.79
CA ILE A 339 18.70 -21.67 -11.13
C ILE A 339 17.99 -22.52 -12.18
N ASP A 340 17.01 -21.93 -12.86
CA ASP A 340 16.24 -22.58 -13.92
C ASP A 340 16.83 -22.20 -15.29
N VAL A 341 17.02 -23.20 -16.17
CA VAL A 341 17.47 -23.00 -17.55
C VAL A 341 16.31 -23.34 -18.48
N VAL A 342 15.69 -22.30 -19.06
CA VAL A 342 14.46 -22.43 -19.87
C VAL A 342 14.83 -22.50 -21.35
N PRO A 343 14.50 -23.59 -22.08
CA PRO A 343 14.75 -23.69 -23.51
C PRO A 343 13.84 -22.75 -24.30
N VAL A 344 14.41 -22.04 -25.26
CA VAL A 344 13.71 -21.10 -26.15
C VAL A 344 14.26 -21.18 -27.57
N ASN A 345 13.54 -20.65 -28.56
CA ASN A 345 14.01 -20.72 -29.94
C ASN A 345 15.37 -20.01 -30.10
N GLY A 346 16.40 -20.74 -30.54
CA GLY A 346 17.76 -20.22 -30.70
C GLY A 346 18.66 -20.28 -29.45
N GLY A 347 18.19 -20.73 -28.28
CA GLY A 347 19.03 -20.79 -27.09
C GLY A 347 18.30 -21.15 -25.79
N VAL A 348 18.72 -20.52 -24.69
CA VAL A 348 18.08 -20.62 -23.37
C VAL A 348 17.89 -19.23 -22.76
N LEU A 349 16.96 -19.12 -21.82
CA LEU A 349 16.97 -18.11 -20.77
C LEU A 349 17.47 -18.75 -19.47
N VAL A 350 18.11 -17.98 -18.60
CA VAL A 350 18.51 -18.45 -17.27
C VAL A 350 17.87 -17.57 -16.21
N VAL A 351 17.09 -18.17 -15.32
CA VAL A 351 16.37 -17.51 -14.22
C VAL A 351 17.04 -17.90 -12.92
N LEU A 352 17.67 -16.93 -12.25
CA LEU A 352 18.21 -17.09 -10.91
C LEU A 352 17.20 -16.52 -9.91
N SER A 353 16.66 -17.37 -9.05
CA SER A 353 15.75 -16.97 -7.97
C SER A 353 16.54 -16.80 -6.69
N VAL A 354 16.75 -15.56 -6.26
CA VAL A 354 17.49 -15.20 -5.06
C VAL A 354 16.46 -14.97 -3.94
N PRO A 355 16.27 -15.90 -2.99
CA PRO A 355 15.29 -15.69 -1.92
C PRO A 355 15.78 -14.63 -0.92
N ALA A 356 14.84 -14.02 -0.20
CA ALA A 356 15.15 -13.07 0.86
C ALA A 356 16.04 -13.74 1.91
N GLN A 357 17.24 -13.20 2.11
CA GLN A 357 18.17 -13.73 3.11
C GLN A 357 17.85 -13.15 4.49
N PRO A 358 17.93 -13.93 5.59
CA PRO A 358 17.71 -13.42 6.94
C PRO A 358 18.67 -12.27 7.26
N GLU A 359 18.20 -11.22 7.94
CA GLU A 359 19.02 -10.03 8.23
C GLU A 359 20.33 -10.37 8.96
N HIS A 360 20.33 -11.31 9.91
CA HIS A 360 21.53 -11.80 10.61
C HIS A 360 22.56 -12.54 9.73
N THR A 361 22.24 -12.82 8.46
CA THR A 361 23.19 -13.39 7.47
C THR A 361 23.78 -12.33 6.54
N LYS A 362 23.29 -11.09 6.61
CA LYS A 362 23.79 -9.95 5.84
C LYS A 362 24.95 -9.26 6.58
N PRO A 363 25.87 -8.60 5.88
CA PRO A 363 25.90 -8.41 4.43
C PRO A 363 26.52 -9.60 3.66
N PHE A 364 25.97 -9.86 2.49
CA PHE A 364 26.62 -10.62 1.43
C PHE A 364 27.65 -9.73 0.73
N VAL A 365 28.75 -10.32 0.31
CA VAL A 365 29.90 -9.64 -0.31
C VAL A 365 30.42 -10.45 -1.48
N VAL A 366 31.15 -9.79 -2.39
CA VAL A 366 31.88 -10.42 -3.48
C VAL A 366 33.37 -10.41 -3.18
N THR A 367 33.98 -11.59 -3.09
CA THR A 367 35.42 -11.78 -2.86
C THR A 367 36.16 -11.75 -4.21
N LYS A 368 37.09 -10.80 -4.36
CA LYS A 368 37.86 -10.61 -5.60
C LYS A 368 39.28 -10.12 -5.33
N ASN A 369 40.28 -10.86 -5.82
CA ASN A 369 41.71 -10.49 -5.75
C ASN A 369 42.22 -10.14 -4.34
N GLY A 370 41.69 -10.81 -3.30
CA GLY A 370 42.02 -10.53 -1.90
C GLY A 370 41.32 -9.31 -1.29
N GLY A 371 40.43 -8.65 -2.04
CA GLY A 371 39.53 -7.60 -1.55
C GLY A 371 38.08 -8.07 -1.48
N THR A 372 37.29 -7.35 -0.69
CA THR A 372 35.87 -7.61 -0.45
C THR A 372 35.04 -6.44 -0.97
N LEU A 373 34.13 -6.70 -1.90
CA LEU A 373 33.21 -5.70 -2.47
C LEU A 373 31.81 -5.94 -1.92
N LEU A 374 31.13 -4.88 -1.49
CA LEU A 374 29.78 -4.98 -0.93
C LEU A 374 28.81 -4.20 -1.83
N PHE A 375 27.71 -4.86 -2.21
CA PHE A 375 26.71 -4.31 -3.11
C PHE A 375 25.33 -4.24 -2.46
N GLN A 376 24.59 -3.15 -2.69
CA GLN A 376 23.25 -2.95 -2.15
C GLN A 376 22.27 -2.67 -3.31
N ARG A 377 21.12 -3.36 -3.33
CA ARG A 377 20.00 -3.00 -4.21
C ARG A 377 19.32 -1.73 -3.69
N ARG A 378 19.14 -0.73 -4.55
CA ARG A 378 18.40 0.51 -4.27
C ARG A 378 17.43 0.76 -5.42
N GLY A 379 16.17 0.38 -5.24
CA GLY A 379 15.21 0.37 -6.35
C GLY A 379 15.66 -0.58 -7.46
N ASP A 380 15.63 -0.10 -8.71
CA ASP A 380 15.99 -0.84 -9.92
C ASP A 380 17.49 -1.08 -10.13
N HIS A 381 18.39 -0.47 -9.37
CA HIS A 381 19.83 -0.57 -9.59
C HIS A 381 20.60 -1.07 -8.36
N THR A 382 21.79 -1.63 -8.63
CA THR A 382 22.70 -2.14 -7.60
C THR A 382 23.93 -1.24 -7.49
N VAL A 383 24.10 -0.59 -6.33
CA VAL A 383 25.24 0.27 -6.01
C VAL A 383 26.34 -0.52 -5.29
N GLN A 384 27.60 -0.16 -5.52
CA GLN A 384 28.72 -0.61 -4.68
C GLN A 384 28.86 0.36 -3.53
N LEU A 385 28.92 -0.14 -2.28
CA LEU A 385 29.12 0.72 -1.12
C LEU A 385 30.61 1.01 -0.90
N THR A 386 30.90 2.24 -0.49
CA THR A 386 32.22 2.64 -0.03
C THR A 386 32.50 2.11 1.39
N SER A 387 33.77 1.99 1.76
CA SER A 387 34.17 1.59 3.13
C SER A 387 33.72 2.59 4.20
N ALA A 388 33.25 3.79 3.84
CA ALA A 388 32.62 4.74 4.75
C ALA A 388 31.14 4.38 4.98
N GLU A 389 30.37 4.20 3.90
CA GLU A 389 28.96 3.77 3.98
C GLU A 389 28.79 2.44 4.72
N VAL A 390 29.65 1.45 4.44
CA VAL A 390 29.63 0.16 5.15
C VAL A 390 29.83 0.35 6.66
N ARG A 391 30.77 1.21 7.08
CA ARG A 391 30.98 1.53 8.50
C ARG A 391 29.75 2.20 9.12
N THR A 392 29.08 3.10 8.39
CA THR A 392 27.83 3.74 8.83
C THR A 392 26.70 2.73 9.02
N LEU A 393 26.46 1.84 8.05
CA LEU A 393 25.41 0.82 8.13
C LEU A 393 25.65 -0.18 9.28
N LEU A 394 26.90 -0.64 9.46
CA LEU A 394 27.26 -1.52 10.58
C LEU A 394 27.06 -0.83 11.94
N ALA A 395 27.38 0.47 12.04
CA ALA A 395 27.12 1.26 13.25
C ALA A 395 25.62 1.44 13.53
N GLN A 396 24.78 1.47 12.48
CA GLN A 396 23.31 1.48 12.57
C GLN A 396 22.70 0.10 12.89
N GLY A 397 23.53 -0.96 12.99
CA GLY A 397 23.08 -2.30 13.36
C GLY A 397 22.71 -3.19 12.17
N TRP A 398 23.12 -2.86 10.95
CA TRP A 398 22.95 -3.76 9.80
C TRP A 398 23.68 -5.09 10.04
N GLY A 399 22.96 -6.22 9.88
CA GLY A 399 23.46 -7.57 10.18
C GLY A 399 23.26 -8.04 11.63
N ARG A 400 22.44 -7.36 12.44
CA ARG A 400 22.06 -7.79 13.81
C ARG A 400 20.73 -8.53 13.88
#